data_AF-A0A4D4L1U3-F1
#
_entry.id   AF-A0A4D4L1U3-F1
#
_cell.length_a   1.000
_cell.length_b   1.000
_cell.length_c   1.000
_cell.angle_alpha   90.00
_cell.angle_beta   90.00
_cell.angle_gamma   90.00
#
_symmetry.space_group_name_H-M   'P 1'
#
loop_
_entity.id
_entity.type
_entity.pdbx_description
1 polymer ?
#
loop_
_entity_poly.entity_id
_entity_poly.type
_entity_poly.pdbx_seq_one_letter_code
_entity_poly.pdbx_strand_id
1 'polypeptide(L)'
;MVRGTGRDTASDGLIQWTATTVFVHPMANAPAKAPARPPESGWVRRPLQRYGSSLDSSLAIALKLGSDRPDNAELLPQNGAAWVGRDRVDDHQVDIMTGPSAARASSAPAGAGAGAGAGAVRYWIGSDGTMYRVRVGVASASEPVVIDFDTHSYVPVRPVPGATPTR
;
A
#
# COMPACT_ATOMS: atom_id res chain seq x y z
N MET A 1 0.37 10.87 2.82
CA MET A 1 -0.83 11.65 3.22
C MET A 1 -2.01 10.69 3.18
N VAL A 2 -2.98 10.86 4.07
CA VAL A 2 -4.17 9.99 4.10
C VAL A 2 -5.38 10.87 3.85
N ARG A 3 -6.18 10.48 2.85
CA ARG A 3 -7.56 10.92 2.68
C ARG A 3 -8.45 9.75 3.05
N GLY A 4 -9.25 9.89 4.10
CA GLY A 4 -10.24 8.88 4.42
C GLY A 4 -11.49 9.11 3.58
N THR A 5 -12.00 8.07 2.90
CA THR A 5 -13.34 8.11 2.27
C THR A 5 -14.43 7.55 3.20
N GLY A 6 -14.12 7.38 4.49
CA GLY A 6 -15.07 6.99 5.55
C GLY A 6 -16.05 8.10 5.92
N ARG A 7 -16.95 7.85 6.89
CA ARG A 7 -18.10 8.71 7.25
C ARG A 7 -17.79 10.16 7.61
N ASP A 8 -16.53 10.55 7.77
CA ASP A 8 -16.12 11.93 7.90
C ASP A 8 -14.71 12.18 7.31
N THR A 9 -14.46 13.43 6.91
CA THR A 9 -13.11 13.92 6.55
C THR A 9 -12.22 14.10 7.79
N ALA A 10 -12.68 13.69 8.99
CA ALA A 10 -11.90 13.76 10.23
C ALA A 10 -10.71 12.80 10.23
N SER A 11 -10.69 11.86 9.29
CA SER A 11 -9.56 10.96 9.02
C SER A 11 -8.47 11.59 8.14
N ASP A 12 -8.65 12.81 7.64
CA ASP A 12 -7.65 13.50 6.84
C ASP A 12 -6.46 13.93 7.70
N GLY A 13 -5.26 13.76 7.14
CA GLY A 13 -4.05 14.20 7.82
C GLY A 13 -2.77 13.60 7.28
N LEU A 14 -1.75 13.69 8.13
CA LEU A 14 -0.45 13.11 7.86
C LEU A 14 -0.32 11.79 8.60
N ILE A 15 0.27 10.82 7.92
CA ILE A 15 0.67 9.55 8.50
C ILE A 15 2.16 9.35 8.23
N GLN A 16 2.87 8.88 9.25
CA GLN A 16 4.19 8.28 9.11
C GLN A 16 4.19 6.97 9.86
N TRP A 17 4.91 5.96 9.37
CA TRP A 17 4.93 4.66 10.01
C TRP A 17 6.26 3.96 9.85
N THR A 18 6.52 3.02 10.75
CA THR A 18 7.61 2.05 10.70
C THR A 18 7.01 0.64 10.61
N ALA A 19 7.85 -0.39 10.60
CA ALA A 19 7.39 -1.78 10.68
C ALA A 19 6.58 -2.12 11.96
N THR A 20 6.61 -1.27 12.98
CA THR A 20 6.00 -1.55 14.29
C THR A 20 5.09 -0.44 14.82
N THR A 21 5.18 0.79 14.29
CA THR A 21 4.53 1.97 14.89
C THR A 21 3.89 2.83 13.82
N VAL A 22 2.72 3.38 14.12
CA VAL A 22 2.00 4.35 13.30
C VAL A 22 1.91 5.67 14.05
N PHE A 23 2.24 6.76 13.36
CA PHE A 23 2.11 8.13 13.80
C PHE A 23 1.06 8.83 12.95
N VAL A 24 0.03 9.38 13.58
CA VAL A 24 -1.06 10.09 12.90
C VAL A 24 -1.09 11.54 13.40
N HIS A 25 -1.17 12.48 12.47
CA HIS A 25 -1.44 13.88 12.76
C HIS A 25 -2.72 14.28 12.02
N PRO A 26 -3.88 14.25 12.71
CA PRO A 26 -5.15 14.68 12.13
C PRO A 26 -5.08 16.15 11.69
N MET A 27 -5.69 16.48 10.56
CA MET A 27 -5.73 17.84 10.03
C MET A 27 -7.08 18.09 9.36
N ALA A 28 -7.81 19.12 9.81
CA ALA A 28 -9.06 19.53 9.16
C ALA A 28 -8.85 19.94 7.69
N ASN A 29 -7.68 20.50 7.39
CA ASN A 29 -7.26 20.90 6.05
C ASN A 29 -5.92 20.24 5.71
N ALA A 30 -5.93 18.94 5.42
CA ALA A 30 -4.72 18.24 5.01
C ALA A 30 -4.22 18.75 3.64
N PRO A 31 -2.92 19.08 3.50
CA PRO A 31 -2.36 19.51 2.22
C PRO A 31 -2.43 18.39 1.18
N ALA A 32 -2.47 18.76 -0.11
CA ALA A 32 -2.46 17.77 -1.19
C ALA A 32 -1.17 16.92 -1.23
N LYS A 33 -0.05 17.50 -0.77
CA LYS A 33 1.25 16.83 -0.67
C LYS A 33 1.78 16.88 0.75
N ALA A 34 2.46 15.82 1.18
CA ALA A 34 3.09 15.79 2.50
C ALA A 34 4.24 16.84 2.54
N PRO A 35 4.35 17.63 3.62
CA PRO A 35 5.44 18.59 3.76
C PRO A 35 6.77 17.87 4.02
N ALA A 36 7.86 18.36 3.42
CA ALA A 36 9.20 17.81 3.65
C ALA A 36 9.67 17.91 5.12
N ARG A 37 9.16 18.92 5.83
CA ARG A 37 9.31 19.09 7.28
C ARG A 37 7.94 18.88 7.92
N PRO A 38 7.66 17.71 8.51
CA PRO A 38 6.41 17.49 9.22
C PRO A 38 6.30 18.39 10.46
N PRO A 39 5.08 18.64 10.97
CA PRO A 39 4.87 19.31 12.26
C PRO A 39 5.66 18.62 13.38
N GLU A 40 6.18 19.39 14.33
CA GLU A 40 6.99 18.84 15.43
C GLU A 40 6.14 18.24 16.56
N SER A 41 4.88 18.63 16.67
CA SER A 41 3.95 18.23 17.73
C SER A 41 2.59 17.82 17.16
N GLY A 42 1.66 17.38 18.02
CA GLY A 42 0.30 17.01 17.60
C GLY A 42 0.15 15.59 17.03
N TRP A 43 1.23 14.80 17.06
CA TRP A 43 1.23 13.42 16.62
C TRP A 43 0.69 12.47 17.69
N VAL A 44 -0.27 11.64 17.31
CA VAL A 44 -0.71 10.49 18.09
C VAL A 44 0.09 9.26 17.64
N ARG A 45 0.70 8.56 18.59
CA ARG A 45 1.41 7.31 18.32
C ARG A 45 0.58 6.11 18.73
N ARG A 46 0.65 5.03 17.96
CA ARG A 46 0.14 3.71 18.36
C ARG A 46 0.92 2.58 17.69
N PRO A 47 0.88 1.36 18.23
CA PRO A 47 1.42 0.19 17.54
C PRO A 47 0.74 -0.04 16.19
N LEU A 48 1.50 -0.54 15.22
CA LEU A 48 0.97 -1.10 13.98
C LEU A 48 0.29 -2.44 14.30
N GLN A 49 -1.01 -2.51 14.07
CA GLN A 49 -1.83 -3.69 14.32
C GLN A 49 -1.66 -4.69 13.19
N ARG A 50 -1.50 -5.97 13.54
CA ARG A 50 -1.34 -7.05 12.56
C ARG A 50 -2.66 -7.53 11.96
N TYR A 51 -3.78 -7.31 12.67
CA TYR A 51 -5.08 -7.83 12.32
C TYR A 51 -6.17 -6.81 12.66
N GLY A 52 -7.34 -6.92 12.01
CA GLY A 52 -8.53 -6.13 12.35
C GLY A 52 -8.53 -4.67 11.88
N SER A 53 -7.40 -4.16 11.36
CA SER A 53 -7.31 -2.82 10.76
C SER A 53 -6.96 -2.92 9.28
N SER A 54 -7.83 -2.42 8.41
CA SER A 54 -7.59 -2.32 6.97
C SER A 54 -6.49 -1.30 6.65
N LEU A 55 -6.46 -0.17 7.38
CA LEU A 55 -5.39 0.83 7.27
C LEU A 55 -4.02 0.21 7.56
N ASP A 56 -3.88 -0.48 8.70
CA ASP A 56 -2.58 -1.04 9.12
C ASP A 56 -2.12 -2.15 8.18
N SER A 57 -3.07 -2.96 7.69
CA SER A 57 -2.79 -3.97 6.66
C SER A 57 -2.23 -3.31 5.39
N SER A 58 -2.80 -2.17 4.99
CA SER A 58 -2.35 -1.40 3.82
C SER A 58 -0.94 -0.82 4.01
N LEU A 59 -0.67 -0.25 5.20
CA LEU A 59 0.66 0.30 5.54
C LEU A 59 1.76 -0.78 5.58
N ALA A 60 1.41 -1.97 6.08
CA ALA A 60 2.31 -3.12 6.08
C ALA A 60 2.60 -3.63 4.66
N ILE A 61 1.59 -3.61 3.77
CA ILE A 61 1.77 -3.97 2.35
C ILE A 61 2.68 -2.95 1.66
N ALA A 62 2.48 -1.65 1.87
CA ALA A 62 3.33 -0.60 1.31
C ALA A 62 4.80 -0.75 1.73
N LEU A 63 5.08 -1.10 3.00
CA LEU A 63 6.44 -1.40 3.46
C LEU A 63 7.06 -2.61 2.76
N LYS A 64 6.28 -3.68 2.57
CA LYS A 64 6.76 -4.89 1.90
C LYS A 64 7.06 -4.64 0.42
N LEU A 65 6.26 -3.81 -0.25
CA LEU A 65 6.49 -3.44 -1.65
C LEU A 65 7.76 -2.60 -1.83
N GLY A 66 8.09 -1.74 -0.86
CA GLY A 66 9.33 -0.97 -0.87
C GLY A 66 10.56 -1.72 -0.34
N SER A 67 10.38 -2.92 0.21
CA SER A 67 11.49 -3.75 0.67
C SER A 67 12.15 -4.38 -0.56
N ASP A 68 13.31 -3.86 -0.93
CA ASP A 68 14.08 -4.36 -2.07
C ASP A 68 14.46 -5.84 -1.88
N ARG A 69 13.82 -6.71 -2.67
CA ARG A 69 14.24 -8.07 -2.92
C ARG A 69 13.93 -8.36 -4.39
N PRO A 70 14.94 -8.40 -5.28
CA PRO A 70 14.69 -8.79 -6.65
C PRO A 70 14.18 -10.23 -6.69
N ASP A 71 12.95 -10.42 -7.17
CA ASP A 71 12.44 -11.75 -7.49
C ASP A 71 13.16 -12.29 -8.73
N ASN A 72 13.34 -13.62 -8.80
CA ASN A 72 13.85 -14.25 -10.01
C ASN A 72 12.77 -14.18 -11.10
N ALA A 73 13.03 -13.41 -12.16
CA ALA A 73 12.11 -13.15 -13.25
C ALA A 73 11.59 -14.43 -13.94
N GLU A 74 12.39 -15.50 -13.98
CA GLU A 74 12.00 -16.78 -14.58
C GLU A 74 10.87 -17.48 -13.80
N LEU A 75 10.72 -17.16 -12.52
CA LEU A 75 9.71 -17.74 -11.65
C LEU A 75 8.39 -16.98 -11.68
N LEU A 76 8.34 -15.77 -12.23
CA LEU A 76 7.12 -14.94 -12.23
C LEU A 76 5.96 -15.62 -12.98
N PRO A 77 6.13 -16.11 -14.23
CA PRO A 77 5.05 -16.80 -14.92
C PRO A 77 4.66 -18.12 -14.23
N GLN A 78 5.65 -18.81 -13.64
CA GLN A 78 5.44 -20.08 -12.93
C GLN A 78 4.65 -19.91 -11.63
N ASN A 79 4.71 -18.72 -11.05
CA ASN A 79 3.98 -18.37 -9.84
C ASN A 79 2.62 -17.72 -10.14
N GLY A 80 2.24 -17.56 -11.41
CA GLY A 80 0.94 -17.04 -11.82
C GLY A 80 0.90 -15.51 -12.01
N ALA A 81 2.06 -14.87 -12.08
CA ALA A 81 2.12 -13.49 -12.55
C ALA A 81 1.91 -13.46 -14.08
N ALA A 82 0.94 -12.69 -14.53
CA ALA A 82 0.57 -12.60 -15.93
C ALA A 82 0.07 -11.20 -16.28
N TRP A 83 0.33 -10.78 -17.52
CA TRP A 83 -0.27 -9.57 -18.08
C TRP A 83 -1.76 -9.80 -18.33
N VAL A 84 -2.58 -8.83 -17.92
CA VAL A 84 -4.05 -8.91 -18.06
C VAL A 84 -4.66 -7.78 -18.87
N GLY A 85 -3.90 -6.71 -19.16
CA GLY A 85 -4.40 -5.61 -19.98
C GLY A 85 -3.57 -4.34 -19.85
N ARG A 86 -4.10 -3.27 -20.46
CA ARG A 86 -3.56 -1.91 -20.33
C ARG A 86 -4.60 -1.01 -19.67
N ASP A 87 -4.13 0.02 -18.99
CA ASP A 87 -4.95 1.04 -18.34
C ASP A 87 -4.28 2.41 -18.40
N ARG A 88 -4.93 3.42 -17.83
CA ARG A 88 -4.36 4.72 -17.55
C ARG A 88 -4.54 5.08 -16.08
N VAL A 89 -3.42 5.37 -15.40
CA VAL A 89 -3.43 5.91 -14.03
C VAL A 89 -2.87 7.33 -14.12
N ASP A 90 -3.72 8.30 -13.77
CA ASP A 90 -3.49 9.72 -14.03
C ASP A 90 -3.12 9.96 -15.50
N ASP A 91 -1.90 10.44 -15.77
CA ASP A 91 -1.39 10.68 -17.12
C ASP A 91 -0.48 9.57 -17.67
N HIS A 92 -0.35 8.46 -16.95
CA HIS A 92 0.56 7.37 -17.28
C HIS A 92 -0.17 6.19 -17.92
N GLN A 93 0.31 5.74 -19.08
CA GLN A 93 -0.08 4.46 -19.65
C GLN A 93 0.60 3.34 -18.87
N VAL A 94 -0.17 2.33 -18.47
CA VAL A 94 0.31 1.26 -17.60
C VAL A 94 -0.19 -0.09 -18.07
N ASP A 95 0.61 -1.11 -17.82
CA ASP A 95 0.23 -2.51 -17.94
C ASP A 95 -0.34 -3.01 -16.62
N ILE A 96 -1.45 -3.74 -16.71
CA ILE A 96 -2.07 -4.42 -15.59
C ILE A 96 -1.50 -5.83 -15.53
N MET A 97 -0.95 -6.20 -14.38
CA MET A 97 -0.36 -7.52 -14.11
C MET A 97 -1.06 -8.17 -12.92
N THR A 98 -1.26 -9.49 -12.95
CA THR A 98 -1.55 -10.28 -11.73
C THR A 98 -0.27 -10.54 -10.97
N GLY A 99 -0.36 -10.57 -9.64
CA GLY A 99 0.71 -11.06 -8.80
C GLY A 99 0.79 -12.59 -8.72
N PRO A 100 1.89 -13.12 -8.17
CA PRO A 100 1.99 -14.52 -7.81
C PRO A 100 0.73 -15.02 -7.09
N SER A 101 0.11 -16.06 -7.61
CA SER A 101 -1.05 -16.69 -6.99
C SER A 101 -0.65 -17.26 -5.62
N ALA A 102 -1.35 -16.84 -4.56
CA ALA A 102 -1.13 -17.36 -3.20
C ALA A 102 -1.43 -18.87 -3.06
N ALA A 103 -1.96 -19.50 -4.11
CA ALA A 103 -2.29 -20.93 -4.16
C ALA A 103 -1.10 -21.87 -3.89
N ARG A 104 0.15 -21.39 -4.01
CA ARG A 104 1.34 -22.16 -3.58
C ARG A 104 1.99 -21.71 -2.27
N ALA A 105 1.68 -20.53 -1.76
CA ALA A 105 2.40 -19.95 -0.63
C ALA A 105 1.82 -20.30 0.76
N SER A 106 0.66 -20.96 0.82
CA SER A 106 0.04 -21.27 2.11
C SER A 106 -0.84 -22.51 2.03
N SER A 107 -0.42 -23.54 2.75
CA SER A 107 -1.27 -24.54 3.37
C SER A 107 -2.24 -23.86 4.36
N ALA A 108 -3.24 -23.15 3.85
CA ALA A 108 -4.38 -22.65 4.59
C ALA A 108 -5.64 -23.31 4.01
N PRO A 109 -6.59 -23.80 4.84
CA PRO A 109 -7.70 -24.58 4.32
C PRO A 109 -8.56 -23.75 3.36
N ALA A 110 -8.87 -24.35 2.22
CA ALA A 110 -9.85 -23.86 1.27
C ALA A 110 -11.21 -23.74 1.96
N GLY A 111 -11.71 -22.52 2.10
CA GLY A 111 -12.96 -22.29 2.83
C GLY A 111 -13.42 -20.85 2.88
N ALA A 112 -13.47 -20.16 1.73
CA ALA A 112 -14.37 -19.04 1.50
C ALA A 112 -14.39 -18.65 0.01
N GLY A 113 -15.48 -18.99 -0.67
CA GLY A 113 -15.97 -18.27 -1.86
C GLY A 113 -15.06 -18.23 -3.09
N ALA A 114 -15.18 -19.25 -3.93
CA ALA A 114 -14.80 -19.17 -5.34
C ALA A 114 -15.66 -18.13 -6.06
N GLY A 115 -15.19 -16.89 -6.10
CA GLY A 115 -15.58 -15.87 -7.06
C GLY A 115 -14.31 -15.37 -7.73
N ALA A 116 -14.18 -15.64 -9.04
CA ALA A 116 -13.08 -15.14 -9.84
C ALA A 116 -12.98 -13.60 -9.67
N GLY A 117 -12.01 -13.14 -8.88
CA GLY A 117 -11.73 -11.70 -8.70
C GLY A 117 -11.38 -11.21 -7.30
N ALA A 118 -11.62 -12.00 -6.22
CA ALA A 118 -11.53 -11.52 -4.83
C ALA A 118 -10.21 -11.80 -4.08
N GLY A 119 -9.26 -12.52 -4.67
CA GLY A 119 -8.01 -12.95 -3.98
C GLY A 119 -6.70 -12.68 -4.73
N ALA A 120 -6.73 -12.07 -5.91
CA ALA A 120 -5.54 -11.83 -6.71
C ALA A 120 -5.06 -10.38 -6.54
N VAL A 121 -3.81 -10.22 -6.12
CA VAL A 121 -3.12 -8.92 -6.17
C VAL A 121 -3.03 -8.49 -7.63
N ARG A 122 -3.33 -7.22 -7.90
CA ARG A 122 -3.15 -6.59 -9.21
C ARG A 122 -2.17 -5.44 -9.10
N TYR A 123 -1.28 -5.32 -10.07
CA TYR A 123 -0.30 -4.26 -10.17
C TYR A 123 -0.51 -3.48 -11.47
N TRP A 124 -0.34 -2.16 -11.42
CA TRP A 124 -0.31 -1.27 -12.57
C TRP A 124 1.10 -0.72 -12.69
N ILE A 125 1.80 -1.11 -13.75
CA ILE A 125 3.23 -0.89 -13.93
C ILE A 125 3.44 -0.14 -15.26
N GLY A 126 4.22 0.94 -15.23
CA GLY A 126 4.61 1.67 -16.43
C GLY A 126 5.63 0.90 -17.27
N SER A 127 5.84 1.34 -18.51
CA SER A 127 6.82 0.74 -19.42
C SER A 127 8.27 0.79 -18.90
N ASP A 128 8.55 1.69 -17.96
CA ASP A 128 9.83 1.87 -17.27
C ASP A 128 9.98 0.98 -16.01
N GLY A 129 8.97 0.17 -15.70
CA GLY A 129 8.93 -0.66 -14.49
C GLY A 129 8.42 0.08 -13.24
N THR A 130 8.06 1.36 -13.35
CA THR A 130 7.53 2.14 -12.22
C THR A 130 6.14 1.62 -11.83
N MET A 131 5.93 1.30 -10.56
CA MET A 131 4.62 0.89 -10.04
C MET A 131 3.78 2.12 -9.70
N TYR A 132 2.60 2.25 -10.31
CA TYR A 132 1.68 3.37 -10.11
C TYR A 132 0.53 3.03 -9.18
N ARG A 133 0.07 1.78 -9.19
CA ARG A 133 -1.04 1.32 -8.36
C ARG A 133 -0.90 -0.15 -8.00
N VAL A 134 -1.35 -0.50 -6.81
CA VAL A 134 -1.61 -1.89 -6.40
C VAL A 134 -3.02 -2.01 -5.85
N ARG A 135 -3.70 -3.10 -6.21
CA ARG A 135 -5.01 -3.48 -5.66
C ARG A 135 -4.90 -4.85 -5.01
N VAL A 136 -5.32 -4.95 -3.76
CA VAL A 136 -5.14 -6.16 -2.95
C VAL A 136 -6.34 -6.38 -2.03
N GLY A 137 -6.83 -7.62 -1.99
CA GLY A 137 -7.81 -8.02 -0.98
C GLY A 137 -7.15 -8.11 0.40
N VAL A 138 -7.76 -7.52 1.42
CA VAL A 138 -7.34 -7.67 2.81
C VAL A 138 -8.50 -8.21 3.64
N ALA A 139 -8.24 -9.15 4.55
CA ALA A 139 -9.30 -9.82 5.30
C ALA A 139 -10.14 -8.87 6.18
N SER A 140 -9.59 -7.72 6.55
CA SER A 140 -10.23 -6.69 7.36
C SER A 140 -11.09 -5.71 6.55
N ALA A 141 -11.22 -5.87 5.23
CA ALA A 141 -12.03 -5.02 4.37
C ALA A 141 -12.92 -5.85 3.43
N SER A 142 -14.16 -5.41 3.22
CA SER A 142 -15.08 -6.03 2.26
C SER A 142 -14.70 -5.72 0.81
N GLU A 143 -14.10 -4.56 0.58
CA GLU A 143 -13.59 -4.12 -0.73
C GLU A 143 -12.07 -4.21 -0.77
N PRO A 144 -11.46 -4.50 -1.92
CA PRO A 144 -10.01 -4.47 -2.06
C PRO A 144 -9.43 -3.09 -1.75
N VAL A 145 -8.32 -3.08 -1.03
CA VAL A 145 -7.52 -1.87 -0.83
C VAL A 145 -6.86 -1.50 -2.15
N VAL A 146 -6.88 -0.21 -2.48
CA VAL A 146 -6.13 0.39 -3.59
C VAL A 146 -5.09 1.33 -2.98
N ILE A 147 -3.82 1.15 -3.37
CA ILE A 147 -2.73 2.03 -2.99
C ILE A 147 -2.18 2.63 -4.28
N ASP A 148 -2.24 3.95 -4.36
CA ASP A 148 -1.69 4.73 -5.46
C ASP A 148 -0.35 5.31 -5.06
N PHE A 149 0.64 5.10 -5.93
CA PHE A 149 1.99 5.62 -5.76
C PHE A 149 2.16 6.84 -6.64
N ASP A 150 2.53 7.92 -5.98
CA ASP A 150 2.88 9.15 -6.64
C ASP A 150 4.32 9.09 -7.15
N THR A 151 4.56 9.54 -8.39
CA THR A 151 5.87 9.47 -9.05
C THR A 151 6.62 10.80 -9.05
N HIS A 152 6.16 11.79 -8.28
CA HIS A 152 6.97 13.00 -8.07
C HIS A 152 8.37 12.65 -7.56
N SER A 153 9.35 13.48 -7.94
CA SER A 153 10.73 13.34 -7.47
C SER A 153 10.76 13.18 -5.95
N TYR A 154 11.41 12.11 -5.50
CA TYR A 154 11.52 11.81 -4.08
C TYR A 154 12.12 12.99 -3.31
N VAL A 155 11.34 13.54 -2.38
CA VAL A 155 11.81 14.53 -1.42
C VAL A 155 11.94 13.82 -0.08
N PRO A 156 13.17 13.69 0.49
CA PRO A 156 13.35 13.10 1.80
C PRO A 156 12.49 13.81 2.85
N VAL A 157 11.55 13.08 3.45
CA VAL A 157 10.73 13.57 4.56
C VAL A 157 11.44 13.27 5.87
N ARG A 158 11.58 14.27 6.73
CA ARG A 158 12.20 14.07 8.05
C ARG A 158 11.35 13.12 8.90
N PRO A 159 11.95 12.23 9.69
CA PRO A 159 11.20 11.45 10.67
C PRO A 159 10.51 12.35 11.69
N VAL A 160 9.27 12.02 12.03
CA VAL A 160 8.59 12.62 13.19
C VAL A 160 9.37 12.29 14.46
N PRO A 161 9.34 13.18 15.47
CA PRO A 161 10.01 12.91 16.75
C PRO A 161 9.58 11.55 17.34
N GLY A 162 10.55 10.66 17.56
CA GLY A 162 10.33 9.30 18.07
C GLY A 162 10.12 8.21 17.02
N ALA A 163 10.06 8.55 15.72
CA ALA A 163 10.12 7.58 14.64
C ALA A 163 11.58 7.24 14.30
N THR A 164 12.21 6.41 15.13
CA THR A 164 13.52 5.86 14.77
C THR A 164 13.30 4.56 13.96
N PRO A 165 13.81 4.45 12.73
CA PRO A 165 13.80 3.18 12.02
C PRO A 165 14.62 2.16 12.83
N THR A 166 14.02 1.04 13.22
CA THR A 166 14.81 -0.12 13.65
C THR A 166 15.51 -0.66 12.42
N ARG A 167 16.85 -0.61 12.45
CA ARG A 167 17.74 -1.12 11.40
C ARG A 167 17.66 -2.64 11.30
#